data_AF-A0A645JKT8-F1
#
_entry.id   AF-A0A645JKT8-F1
#
_cell.length_a   1.000
_cell.length_b   1.000
_cell.length_c   1.000
_cell.angle_alpha   90.00
_cell.angle_beta   90.00
_cell.angle_gamma   90.00
#
_symmetry.space_group_name_H-M   'P 1'
#
loop_
_entity.id
_entity.type
_entity.pdbx_description
1 polymer ?
#
loop_
_entity_poly.entity_id
_entity_poly.type
_entity_poly.pdbx_seq_one_letter_code
_entity_poly.pdbx_strand_id
1 'polypeptide(L)'
;MYDEEKEKAPSSNAIFVKSSDIIIKMIDNKLLTKKPTIKDMTDVLRLLIRHNVIAKFDGNIEDSNVILTIYPTILKIVSNEKITAIYDNMFKKDDDDNDNDEKTDDIPFEA
;
A
#
# COMPACT_ATOMS: atom_id res chain seq x y z
N MET A 1 21.67 4.73 40.33
CA MET A 1 22.01 4.60 38.90
C MET A 1 20.97 3.70 38.29
N TYR A 2 19.86 4.31 37.85
CA TYR A 2 18.77 3.64 37.13
C TYR A 2 18.71 4.32 35.76
N ASP A 3 18.68 3.50 34.70
CA ASP A 3 18.38 3.87 33.31
C ASP A 3 19.38 4.73 32.54
N GLU A 4 20.68 4.42 32.67
CA GLU A 4 21.72 4.85 31.71
C GLU A 4 21.62 4.15 30.33
N GLU A 5 20.55 3.41 30.03
CA GLU A 5 20.33 2.76 28.71
C GLU A 5 19.25 3.42 27.85
N LYS A 6 18.65 4.54 28.28
CA LYS A 6 17.76 5.33 27.40
C LYS A 6 18.52 6.31 26.50
N GLU A 7 19.84 6.32 26.56
CA GLU A 7 20.70 7.08 25.68
C GLU A 7 21.27 6.14 24.60
N LYS A 8 20.96 6.45 23.33
CA LYS A 8 21.42 5.81 22.07
C LYS A 8 20.52 4.72 21.47
N ALA A 9 19.25 5.03 21.25
CA ALA A 9 18.71 4.74 19.93
C ALA A 9 18.80 6.04 19.14
N PRO A 10 19.39 6.08 17.92
CA PRO A 10 19.23 7.24 17.06
C PRO A 10 17.72 7.52 16.98
N SER A 11 17.35 8.78 16.89
CA SER A 11 16.02 9.22 16.43
C SER A 11 15.76 8.56 15.07
N SER A 12 15.39 7.29 15.10
CA SER A 12 15.13 6.44 13.95
C SER A 12 13.86 7.02 13.37
N ASN A 13 13.85 7.28 12.07
CA ASN A 13 12.70 7.78 11.33
C ASN A 13 11.55 6.76 11.39
N ALA A 14 10.94 6.63 12.57
CA ALA A 14 9.78 5.79 12.81
C ALA A 14 8.60 6.50 12.15
N ILE A 15 8.16 5.94 11.03
CA ILE A 15 7.03 6.46 10.28
C ILE A 15 5.77 5.86 10.89
N PHE A 16 4.91 6.72 11.42
CA PHE A 16 3.61 6.33 11.96
C PHE A 16 2.52 6.54 10.90
N VAL A 17 1.68 5.54 10.70
CA VAL A 17 0.58 5.59 9.72
C VAL A 17 -0.66 4.91 10.30
N LYS A 18 -1.85 5.47 10.05
CA LYS A 18 -3.10 4.80 10.38
C LYS A 18 -3.48 3.81 9.28
N SER A 19 -4.01 2.65 9.67
CA SER A 19 -4.52 1.66 8.71
C SER A 19 -5.56 2.25 7.76
N SER A 20 -6.43 3.15 8.23
CA SER A 20 -7.41 3.85 7.39
C SER A 20 -6.76 4.65 6.27
N ASP A 21 -5.67 5.35 6.58
CA ASP A 21 -5.03 6.26 5.63
C ASP A 21 -4.35 5.45 4.52
N ILE A 22 -3.80 4.28 4.85
CA ILE A 22 -3.28 3.31 3.88
C ILE A 22 -4.41 2.85 2.96
N ILE A 23 -5.55 2.42 3.51
CA ILE A 23 -6.68 1.92 2.70
C ILE A 23 -7.25 3.00 1.81
N ILE A 24 -7.46 4.22 2.33
CA ILE A 24 -7.93 5.37 1.54
C ILE A 24 -6.95 5.61 0.40
N LYS A 25 -5.64 5.68 0.70
CA LYS A 25 -4.63 5.89 -0.33
C LYS A 25 -4.64 4.80 -1.39
N MET A 26 -4.82 3.54 -1.02
CA MET A 26 -4.91 2.43 -1.97
C MET A 26 -6.15 2.53 -2.87
N ILE A 27 -7.29 2.99 -2.34
CA ILE A 27 -8.52 3.22 -3.12
C ILE A 27 -8.33 4.40 -4.09
N ASP A 28 -7.77 5.52 -3.61
CA ASP A 28 -7.50 6.72 -4.43
C ASP A 28 -6.57 6.39 -5.60
N ASN A 29 -5.67 5.43 -5.40
CA ASN A 29 -4.71 4.93 -6.38
C ASN A 29 -5.25 3.76 -7.21
N LYS A 30 -6.55 3.44 -7.11
CA LYS A 30 -7.21 2.32 -7.81
C LYS A 30 -6.57 0.94 -7.59
N LEU A 31 -5.75 0.79 -6.55
CA LEU A 31 -5.12 -0.49 -6.18
C LEU A 31 -6.12 -1.46 -5.54
N LEU A 32 -7.21 -0.92 -5.00
CA LEU A 32 -8.32 -1.69 -4.44
C LEU A 32 -9.60 -1.28 -5.14
N THR A 33 -10.32 -2.26 -5.69
CA THR A 33 -11.64 -2.06 -6.31
C THR A 33 -12.73 -1.82 -5.28
N LYS A 34 -12.54 -2.28 -4.04
CA LYS A 34 -13.45 -2.10 -2.92
C LYS A 34 -12.71 -2.12 -1.59
N LYS A 35 -13.35 -1.58 -0.55
CA LYS A 35 -12.84 -1.66 0.82
C LYS A 35 -12.71 -3.12 1.27
N PRO A 36 -11.52 -3.57 1.72
CA PRO A 36 -11.32 -4.93 2.21
C PRO A 36 -12.05 -5.16 3.53
N THR A 37 -12.30 -6.43 3.86
CA THR A 37 -12.93 -6.77 5.14
C THR A 37 -11.95 -6.57 6.29
N ILE A 38 -12.48 -6.39 7.51
CA ILE A 38 -11.66 -6.28 8.73
C ILE A 38 -10.78 -7.52 8.90
N LYS A 39 -11.33 -8.71 8.58
CA LYS A 39 -10.59 -9.97 8.64
C LYS A 39 -9.40 -9.97 7.70
N ASP A 40 -9.60 -9.62 6.43
CA ASP A 40 -8.52 -9.60 5.44
C ASP A 40 -7.42 -8.60 5.82
N MET A 41 -7.82 -7.40 6.28
CA MET A 41 -6.87 -6.41 6.79
C MET A 41 -6.07 -6.94 7.96
N THR A 42 -6.76 -7.53 8.94
CA THR A 42 -6.12 -8.08 10.15
C THR A 42 -5.12 -9.16 9.81
N ASP A 43 -5.47 -10.07 8.89
CA ASP A 43 -4.60 -11.17 8.48
C ASP A 43 -3.33 -10.65 7.77
N VAL A 44 -3.46 -9.65 6.91
CA VAL A 44 -2.31 -9.00 6.25
C VAL A 44 -1.46 -8.21 7.24
N LEU A 45 -2.07 -7.45 8.15
CA LEU A 45 -1.32 -6.70 9.16
C LEU A 45 -0.55 -7.65 10.09
N ARG A 46 -1.17 -8.75 10.53
CA ARG A 46 -0.51 -9.80 11.32
C ARG A 46 0.66 -10.43 10.56
N LEU A 47 0.49 -10.68 9.25
CA LEU A 47 1.56 -11.18 8.40
C LEU A 47 2.76 -10.21 8.36
N LEU A 48 2.51 -8.92 8.13
CA LEU A 48 3.56 -7.89 8.07
C LEU A 48 4.26 -7.71 9.42
N ILE A 49 3.51 -7.79 10.53
CA ILE A 49 4.09 -7.77 11.89
C ILE A 49 5.00 -8.98 12.11
N ARG A 50 4.56 -10.18 11.72
CA ARG A 50 5.36 -11.41 11.85
C ARG A 50 6.69 -11.33 11.11
N HIS A 51 6.74 -10.59 9.99
CA HIS A 51 7.96 -10.35 9.22
C HIS A 51 8.74 -9.10 9.66
N ASN A 52 8.38 -8.49 10.79
CA ASN A 52 8.99 -7.28 11.32
C ASN A 52 9.03 -6.14 10.28
N VAL A 53 8.00 -6.02 9.44
CA VAL A 53 7.87 -4.93 8.47
C VAL A 53 7.16 -3.74 9.11
N ILE A 54 6.15 -4.02 9.93
CA ILE A 54 5.40 -3.04 10.71
C ILE A 54 5.28 -3.48 12.16
N ALA A 55 4.89 -2.58 13.05
CA ALA A 55 4.45 -2.89 14.40
C ALA A 55 3.22 -2.08 14.79
N LYS A 56 2.41 -2.63 15.69
CA LYS A 56 1.29 -1.91 16.30
C LYS A 56 1.84 -0.89 17.29
N PHE A 57 1.53 0.39 17.09
CA PHE A 57 1.88 1.46 18.01
C PHE A 57 0.74 1.75 18.99
N ASP A 58 -0.48 1.95 18.47
CA ASP A 58 -1.66 2.27 19.28
C ASP A 58 -2.94 1.69 18.66
N GLY A 59 -3.92 1.36 19.50
CA GLY A 59 -5.17 0.69 19.14
C GLY A 59 -5.11 -0.84 19.09
N ASN A 60 -6.18 -1.46 18.60
CA ASN A 60 -6.24 -2.90 18.30
C ASN A 60 -6.08 -3.14 16.79
N ILE A 61 -5.41 -4.22 16.41
CA ILE A 61 -5.19 -4.59 15.01
C ILE A 61 -6.47 -4.93 14.24
N GLU A 62 -7.53 -5.26 14.99
CA GLU A 62 -8.88 -5.51 14.46
C GLU A 62 -9.69 -4.22 14.28
N ASP A 63 -9.17 -3.08 14.74
CA ASP A 63 -9.80 -1.77 14.55
C ASP A 63 -9.49 -1.23 13.14
N SER A 64 -10.43 -0.48 12.60
CA SER A 64 -10.26 0.17 11.29
C SER A 64 -9.19 1.27 11.26
N ASN A 65 -8.81 1.82 12.42
CA ASN A 65 -7.95 3.00 12.59
C ASN A 65 -6.71 2.75 13.45
N VAL A 66 -6.19 1.52 13.48
CA VAL A 66 -4.97 1.20 14.25
C VAL A 66 -3.78 2.04 13.77
N ILE A 67 -2.97 2.52 14.72
CA ILE A 67 -1.73 3.25 14.41
C ILE A 67 -0.59 2.24 14.31
N LEU A 68 0.10 2.27 13.18
CA LEU A 68 1.18 1.36 12.82
C LEU A 68 2.49 2.13 12.73
N THR A 69 3.57 1.51 13.17
CA THR A 69 4.94 1.95 12.89
C THR A 69 5.50 1.14 11.73
N ILE A 70 6.10 1.78 10.74
CA ILE A 70 6.83 1.10 9.67
C ILE A 70 8.30 0.98 10.09
N TYR A 71 8.85 -0.23 10.05
CA TYR A 71 10.24 -0.48 10.38
C TYR A 71 11.16 -0.27 9.17
N PRO A 72 12.41 0.20 9.37
CA PRO A 72 13.40 0.33 8.31
C PRO A 72 13.78 -0.99 7.61
N THR A 73 13.39 -2.13 8.17
CA THR A 73 13.57 -3.48 7.60
C THR A 73 12.98 -3.61 6.20
N ILE A 74 11.95 -2.83 5.85
CA ILE A 74 11.37 -2.83 4.51
C ILE A 74 12.41 -2.53 3.42
N LEU A 75 13.39 -1.67 3.72
CA LEU A 75 14.48 -1.30 2.80
C LEU A 75 15.45 -2.47 2.50
N LYS A 76 15.47 -3.49 3.36
CA LYS A 76 16.27 -4.71 3.14
C LYS A 76 15.50 -5.79 2.37
N ILE A 77 14.18 -5.77 2.46
CA ILE A 77 13.31 -6.79 1.86
C ILE A 77 12.96 -6.42 0.42
N VAL A 78 12.80 -5.13 0.15
CA VAL A 78 12.43 -4.61 -1.17
C VAL A 78 13.54 -3.68 -1.66
N SER A 79 14.20 -4.05 -2.75
CA SER A 79 15.19 -3.18 -3.41
C SER A 79 14.48 -2.00 -4.08
N ASN A 80 15.20 -0.88 -4.26
CA ASN A 80 14.67 0.27 -4.99
C ASN A 80 14.19 -0.09 -6.40
N GLU A 81 14.90 -1.00 -7.09
CA GLU A 81 14.46 -1.52 -8.40
C GLU A 81 13.11 -2.22 -8.33
N LYS A 82 12.87 -3.04 -7.30
CA LYS A 82 11.56 -3.68 -7.10
C LYS A 82 10.48 -2.66 -6.77
N ILE A 83 10.79 -1.63 -5.98
CA ILE A 83 9.85 -0.54 -5.67
C ILE A 83 9.45 0.16 -6.97
N THR A 84 10.42 0.56 -7.80
CA THR A 84 10.17 1.20 -9.09
C THR A 84 9.38 0.29 -10.02
N ALA A 85 9.73 -1.00 -10.12
CA ALA A 85 8.99 -1.95 -10.94
C ALA A 85 7.55 -2.15 -10.49
N ILE A 86 7.29 -2.20 -9.18
CA ILE A 86 5.93 -2.27 -8.63
C ILE A 86 5.17 -0.99 -8.97
N TYR A 87 5.80 0.17 -8.77
CA TYR A 87 5.20 1.46 -9.08
C TYR A 87 4.84 1.57 -10.56
N ASP A 88 5.77 1.26 -11.46
CA ASP A 88 5.54 1.35 -12.90
C ASP A 88 4.43 0.39 -13.36
N ASN A 89 4.40 -0.84 -12.83
CA ASN A 89 3.34 -1.79 -13.16
C ASN A 89 1.97 -1.38 -12.61
N MET A 90 1.92 -0.72 -11.45
CA MET A 90 0.67 -0.30 -10.83
C MET A 90 0.15 1.05 -11.35
N PHE A 91 1.02 1.91 -11.86
CA PHE A 91 0.70 3.32 -12.11
C PHE A 91 1.02 3.83 -13.53
N LYS A 92 1.86 3.15 -14.32
CA LYS A 92 2.21 3.61 -15.69
C LYS A 92 1.52 2.84 -16.81
N LYS A 93 0.90 1.68 -16.54
CA LYS A 93 0.28 0.85 -17.58
C LYS A 93 -1.08 1.34 -18.06
N ASP A 94 -1.67 2.35 -17.42
CA ASP A 94 -2.99 2.89 -17.80
C ASP A 94 -2.92 3.95 -18.92
N ASP A 95 -1.73 4.32 -19.41
CA ASP A 95 -1.58 5.35 -20.47
C ASP A 95 -1.62 4.79 -21.91
N ASP A 96 -1.61 3.45 -22.11
CA ASP A 96 -1.48 2.82 -23.44
C ASP A 96 -2.78 2.17 -24.00
N ASP A 97 -3.93 2.29 -23.33
CA ASP A 97 -5.23 1.82 -23.85
C ASP A 97 -6.00 2.97 -24.54
N ASN A 98 -5.39 3.64 -25.53
CA ASN A 98 -6.16 4.38 -26.53
C ASN A 98 -6.58 3.41 -27.65
N ASP A 99 -7.74 2.79 -27.44
CA ASP A 99 -8.48 2.00 -28.41
C ASP A 99 -8.62 2.75 -29.74
N ASN A 100 -8.02 2.17 -30.78
CA ASN A 100 -8.14 2.58 -32.16
C ASN A 100 -9.26 1.73 -32.78
N ASP A 101 -10.51 2.11 -32.54
CA ASP A 101 -11.70 1.38 -33.03
C ASP A 101 -12.65 2.35 -33.77
N GLU A 102 -12.16 2.97 -34.86
CA GLU A 102 -13.03 3.53 -35.90
C GLU A 102 -13.45 2.40 -36.85
N LYS A 103 -14.59 1.76 -36.55
CA LYS A 103 -15.37 1.02 -37.54
C LYS A 103 -16.68 1.76 -37.80
N THR A 104 -16.73 2.53 -38.88
CA THR A 104 -17.99 2.91 -39.53
C THR A 104 -18.15 2.06 -40.78
N ASP A 105 -18.91 0.96 -40.65
CA ASP A 105 -19.41 0.19 -41.78
C ASP A 105 -20.52 1.00 -42.46
N ASP A 106 -20.19 1.69 -43.56
CA ASP A 106 -21.18 2.31 -44.45
C ASP A 106 -21.98 1.23 -45.18
N ILE A 107 -23.24 1.06 -44.80
CA ILE A 107 -24.22 0.22 -45.53
C ILE A 107 -25.02 1.13 -46.48
N PRO A 108 -24.93 1.00 -47.81
CA PRO A 108 -25.74 1.80 -48.71
C PRO A 108 -27.19 1.27 -48.74
N PHE A 109 -28.15 2.18 -48.51
CA PHE A 109 -29.59 1.96 -48.69
C PHE A 109 -29.93 1.81 -50.18
N GLU A 110 -30.58 0.70 -50.56
CA GLU A 110 -31.27 0.58 -51.86
C GLU A 110 -32.57 1.39 -51.85
N ALA A 111 -32.89 2.01 -52.99
CA ALA A 111 -34.12 2.77 -53.27
C ALA A 111 -34.86 2.15 -54.46
#